data_AF-A0A958G3B8-F1
#
_entry.id   AF-A0A958G3B8-F1
#
_cell.length_a   1.000
_cell.length_b   1.000
_cell.length_c   1.000
_cell.angle_alpha   90.00
_cell.angle_beta   90.00
_cell.angle_gamma   90.00
#
_symmetry.space_group_name_H-M   'P 1'
#
loop_
_entity.id
_entity.type
_entity.pdbx_description
1 polymer ?
#
loop_
_entity_poly.entity_id
_entity_poly.type
_entity_poly.pdbx_seq_one_letter_code
_entity_poly.pdbx_strand_id
1 'polypeptide(L)' 'MQHHPWHKFIAAIVFLISLTVYGMTMAPTVSFWDCGEFIACSFRLAVPHPPGAPLYLLVGRVFTLIPHFLIEDVARRV' A
#
# COMPACT_ATOMS: atom_id res chain seq x y z
N MET A 1 -5.18 5.43 30.23
CA MET A 1 -3.80 4.90 30.12
C MET A 1 -2.92 5.98 29.51
N GLN A 2 -1.94 6.51 30.26
CA GLN A 2 -0.99 7.50 29.73
C GLN A 2 0.19 6.75 29.10
N HIS A 3 0.39 6.90 27.79
CA HIS A 3 1.56 6.33 27.12
C HIS A 3 2.70 7.34 27.17
N HIS A 4 3.86 6.90 27.65
CA HIS A 4 5.05 7.73 27.72
C HIS A 4 5.47 8.18 26.30
N PRO A 5 5.93 9.43 26.09
CA PRO A 5 6.30 9.94 24.76
C PRO A 5 7.33 9.07 24.03
N TRP A 6 8.20 8.38 24.78
CA TRP A 6 9.15 7.40 24.24
C TRP A 6 8.50 6.30 23.39
N HIS A 7 7.29 5.85 23.72
CA HIS A 7 6.62 4.81 22.95
C HIS A 7 6.27 5.29 21.53
N LYS A 8 5.83 6.54 21.39
CA LYS A 8 5.52 7.14 20.08
C LYS A 8 6.78 7.32 19.25
N PHE A 9 7.87 7.73 19.89
CA PHE A 9 9.16 7.92 19.23
C PHE A 9 9.72 6.60 18.70
N ILE A 10 9.76 5.56 19.54
CA ILE A 10 10.21 4.23 19.14
C ILE A 10 9.31 3.67 18.03
N ALA A 11 7.98 3.82 18.13
CA ALA A 11 7.06 3.39 17.09
C ALA A 11 7.31 4.10 15.74
N ALA A 12 7.58 5.41 15.76
CA ALA A 12 7.92 6.16 14.55
C ALA A 12 9.22 5.65 13.91
N ILE A 13 10.26 5.36 14.72
CA ILE A 13 11.52 4.80 14.21
C ILE A 13 11.29 3.44 13.57
N VAL A 14 10.59 2.53 14.26
CA VAL A 14 10.31 1.18 13.73
C VAL A 14 9.47 1.26 12.44
N PHE A 15 8.49 2.16 12.39
CA PHE A 15 7.70 2.41 11.20
C PHE A 15 8.57 2.90 10.03
N LEU A 16 9.45 3.88 10.25
CA LEU A 16 10.31 4.41 9.19
C LEU A 16 11.31 3.36 8.67
N ILE A 17 11.91 2.56 9.57
CA ILE A 17 12.84 1.49 9.18
C ILE A 17 12.11 0.44 8.35
N SER A 18 10.96 -0.07 8.83
CA SER A 18 10.19 -1.09 8.11
C SER A 18 9.67 -0.59 6.77
N LEU A 19 9.17 0.65 6.69
CA LEU A 19 8.74 1.26 5.42
C LEU A 19 9.89 1.40 4.43
N THR A 20 11.07 1.79 4.90
CA THR A 20 12.27 1.94 4.05
C THR A 20 12.70 0.58 3.50
N VAL A 21 12.81 -0.44 4.36
CA VAL A 21 13.17 -1.80 3.93
C VAL A 21 12.15 -2.32 2.92
N TYR A 22 10.84 -2.19 3.20
CA TYR A 22 9.78 -2.57 2.28
C TYR A 22 9.93 -1.88 0.91
N GLY A 23 10.13 -0.56 0.89
CA GLY A 23 10.32 0.20 -0.36
C GLY A 23 11.57 -0.22 -1.15
N MET A 24 12.65 -0.58 -0.46
CA MET A 24 13.88 -1.07 -1.09
C MET A 24 13.75 -2.49 -1.64
N THR A 25 12.92 -3.33 -1.02
CA THR A 25 12.75 -4.74 -1.40
C THR A 25 11.48 -5.00 -2.22
N MET A 26 10.70 -3.96 -2.50
CA MET A 26 9.51 -4.06 -3.35
C MET A 26 9.90 -4.56 -4.74
N ALA A 27 9.07 -5.46 -5.31
CA ALA A 27 9.28 -5.94 -6.66
C ALA A 27 9.30 -4.77 -7.66
N PRO A 28 10.27 -4.71 -8.59
CA PRO A 28 10.42 -3.58 -9.51
C PRO A 28 9.28 -3.48 -10.52
N THR A 29 8.54 -4.57 -10.73
CA THR A 29 7.39 -4.67 -11.64
C THR A 29 6.29 -5.51 -10.99
N VAL A 30 5.13 -5.57 -11.65
CA VAL A 30 3.99 -6.38 -11.21
C VAL A 30 4.41 -7.85 -11.11
N SER A 31 4.31 -8.41 -9.90
CA SER A 31 4.50 -9.84 -9.67
C SER A 31 3.41 -10.63 -10.37
N PHE A 32 3.77 -11.83 -10.84
CA PHE A 32 2.79 -12.81 -11.30
C PHE A 32 1.80 -13.15 -10.18
N TRP A 33 0.56 -13.49 -10.57
CA TRP A 33 -0.57 -13.84 -9.70
C TRP A 33 -1.39 -12.64 -9.21
N ASP A 34 -1.65 -12.55 -7.91
CA ASP A 34 -2.69 -11.67 -7.33
C ASP A 34 -2.32 -10.18 -7.34
N CYS A 35 -1.03 -9.82 -7.30
CA CYS A 35 -0.62 -8.42 -7.16
C CYS A 35 -1.20 -7.54 -8.28
N GLY A 36 -1.11 -7.99 -9.53
CA GLY A 36 -1.66 -7.26 -10.68
C GLY A 36 -3.19 -7.17 -10.65
N GLU A 37 -3.87 -8.26 -10.28
CA GLU A 37 -5.32 -8.30 -10.14
C GLU A 37 -5.80 -7.30 -9.08
N PHE A 38 -5.14 -7.26 -7.92
CA PHE A 38 -5.51 -6.36 -6.82
C PHE A 38 -5.21 -4.89 -7.13
N ILE A 39 -4.12 -4.58 -7.84
CA ILE A 39 -3.82 -3.23 -8.33
C ILE A 39 -4.91 -2.78 -9.31
N ALA A 40 -5.25 -3.61 -10.29
CA ALA A 40 -6.27 -3.30 -11.28
C ALA A 40 -7.67 -3.17 -10.65
N CYS A 41 -8.04 -4.06 -9.73
CA CYS A 41 -9.29 -4.01 -9.00
C CYS A 41 -9.37 -2.78 -8.08
N SER A 42 -8.29 -2.40 -7.40
CA SER A 42 -8.23 -1.17 -6.60
C SER A 42 -8.38 0.08 -7.48
N PHE A 43 -7.75 0.09 -8.65
CA PHE A 43 -7.83 1.21 -9.59
C PHE A 43 -9.22 1.35 -10.24
N ARG A 44 -9.89 0.23 -10.57
CA ARG A 44 -11.20 0.24 -11.25
C ARG A 44 -12.40 0.03 -10.33
N LEU A 45 -12.17 -0.20 -9.02
CA LEU A 45 -13.19 -0.66 -8.07
C LEU A 45 -13.91 -1.93 -8.57
N ALA A 46 -13.13 -2.87 -9.12
CA ALA A 46 -13.63 -4.18 -9.50
C ALA A 46 -13.47 -5.18 -8.34
N VAL A 47 -14.09 -6.35 -8.47
CA VAL A 47 -14.05 -7.42 -7.46
C VAL A 47 -13.03 -8.46 -7.93
N PRO A 48 -11.95 -8.74 -7.17
CA PRO A 48 -11.03 -9.81 -7.47
C PRO A 48 -11.70 -11.17 -7.24
N HIS A 49 -11.02 -12.25 -7.59
CA HIS A 49 -11.52 -13.60 -7.34
C HIS A 49 -12.01 -13.78 -5.86
N PRO A 50 -13.04 -14.63 -5.62
CA PRO A 50 -13.60 -14.83 -4.27
C PRO A 50 -12.52 -15.24 -3.26
N PRO A 51 -12.54 -14.69 -2.03
CA PRO A 51 -13.65 -14.10 -1.28
C PRO A 51 -13.86 -12.58 -1.41
N GLY A 52 -13.10 -11.88 -2.27
CA GLY A 52 -13.15 -10.42 -2.40
C GLY A 52 -12.56 -9.69 -1.19
N ALA A 53 -11.67 -8.71 -1.42
CA ALA A 53 -10.96 -7.98 -0.36
C ALA A 53 -11.42 -6.51 -0.27
N PRO A 54 -12.69 -6.22 0.09
CA PRO A 54 -13.30 -4.90 -0.12
C PRO A 54 -12.56 -3.77 0.60
N LEU A 55 -12.16 -3.94 1.86
CA LEU A 55 -11.42 -2.89 2.59
C LEU A 55 -10.06 -2.61 1.95
N TYR A 56 -9.35 -3.66 1.54
CA TYR A 56 -8.05 -3.52 0.88
C TYR A 56 -8.19 -2.72 -0.42
N LEU A 57 -9.20 -3.03 -1.23
CA LEU A 57 -9.43 -2.36 -2.52
C LEU A 57 -9.86 -0.90 -2.35
N LEU A 58 -10.65 -0.60 -1.32
CA LEU A 58 -11.03 0.78 -1.01
C LEU A 58 -9.83 1.61 -0.53
N VAL A 59 -8.96 1.04 0.30
CA VAL A 59 -7.72 1.68 0.73
C VAL A 59 -6.79 1.90 -0.47
N GLY A 60 -6.58 0.87 -1.30
CA GLY A 60 -5.82 0.97 -2.54
C GLY A 60 -6.41 2.02 -3.49
N ARG A 61 -7.75 2.12 -3.59
CA ARG A 61 -8.42 3.15 -4.39
C ARG A 61 -8.05 4.55 -3.93
N VAL A 62 -8.02 4.82 -2.62
CA VAL A 62 -7.63 6.13 -2.09
C VAL A 62 -6.20 6.47 -2.52
N PHE A 63 -5.26 5.52 -2.44
CA PHE A 63 -3.89 5.76 -2.85
C PHE A 63 -3.73 5.90 -4.38
N THR A 64 -4.59 5.28 -5.20
CA THR A 64 -4.59 5.51 -6.66
C THR A 64 -4.89 6.96 -7.04
N LEU A 65 -5.54 7.72 -6.15
CA LEU A 65 -5.84 9.15 -6.36
C LEU A 65 -4.64 10.05 -6.07
N ILE A 66 -3.52 9.52 -5.56
CA ILE A 66 -2.26 10.27 -5.46
C ILE A 66 -1.95 10.84 -6.85
N PRO A 67 -1.71 12.16 -6.97
CA PRO A 67 -1.48 12.79 -8.26
C PRO A 67 -0.36 12.14 -9.07
N HIS A 68 -0.59 12.00 -10.38
CA HIS A 68 0.33 11.34 -11.29
C HIS A 68 1.73 11.98 -11.34
N PHE A 69 1.81 13.29 -11.11
CA PHE A 69 3.09 14.00 -11.08
C PHE A 69 3.93 13.74 -9.81
N LEU A 70 3.35 13.19 -8.74
CA LEU A 70 4.10 12.84 -7.52
C LEU A 70 4.65 11.41 -7.60
N ILE A 71 3.84 10.50 -8.12
CA ILE A 71 4.20 9.11 -8.34
C ILE A 71 3.65 8.77 -9.71
N GLU A 72 4.50 8.45 -10.68
CA GLU A 72 4.03 8.18 -12.06
C GLU A 72 3.40 6.78 -12.17
N ASP A 73 4.01 5.79 -11.52
CA ASP A 73 3.56 4.41 -11.56
C ASP A 73 2.31 4.20 -10.67
N VAL A 74 1.29 3.52 -11.21
CA VAL A 74 0.09 3.17 -10.45
C VAL A 74 0.37 2.00 -9.48
N ALA A 75 1.30 1.11 -9.82
CA ALA A 75 1.66 -0.02 -8.97
C ALA A 75 2.33 0.42 -7.66
N ARG A 76 2.99 1.58 -7.66
CA ARG A 76 3.57 2.21 -6.45
C ARG A 76 2.57 3.04 -5.65
N ARG A 77 1.36 3.22 -6.18
CA ARG A 77 0.26 3.97 -5.58
C ARG A 77 -0.82 3.07 -5.00
N VAL A 78 -0.66 1.75 -5.02
CA VAL A 78 -1.62 0.79 -4.45
C VAL A 78 -0.95 0.01 -3.34
#